data_AF-A0A484ZV15-F1
#
_entry.id   AF-A0A484ZV15-F1
#
_cell.length_a   1.000
_cell.length_b   1.000
_cell.length_c   1.000
_cell.angle_alpha   90.00
_cell.angle_beta   90.00
_cell.angle_gamma   90.00
#
_symmetry.space_group_name_H-M   'P 1'
#
loop_
_entity.id
_entity.type
_entity.pdbx_description
1 polymer ?
#
loop_
_entity_poly.entity_id
_entity_poly.type
_entity_poly.pdbx_seq_one_letter_code
_entity_poly.pdbx_strand_id
1 'polypeptide(L)'
;MPSIAREEKPLLDVQHLGIGGKDDPARLIFSAPAGPALNASLIDMGDRFRLLVNAVDAIEPPHALPKLPVAHAVWKTQPSLAVAAEAWILAGGAHHTVFTQSLDIEHLRIYAEMCGIELLLIDNETRIPDFKNQIRWNEVYYKICR
;
A
#
# COMPACT_ATOMS: atom_id res chain seq x y z
N MET A 1 5.16 19.52 8.17
CA MET A 1 6.14 18.41 8.19
C MET A 1 5.65 17.31 7.26
N PRO A 2 6.52 16.49 6.65
CA PRO A 2 6.09 15.34 5.86
C PRO A 2 5.18 14.45 6.71
N SER A 3 4.05 14.04 6.17
CA SER A 3 2.91 13.50 6.94
C SER A 3 3.20 12.17 7.64
N ILE A 4 4.18 11.41 7.16
CA ILE A 4 4.58 10.12 7.71
C ILE A 4 6.03 10.15 8.22
N ALA A 5 6.61 11.31 8.49
CA ALA A 5 7.95 11.37 9.10
C ALA A 5 7.87 11.11 10.61
N ARG A 6 8.73 10.22 11.11
CA ARG A 6 8.93 10.03 12.55
C ARG A 6 9.75 11.16 13.15
N GLU A 7 10.78 11.61 12.44
CA GLU A 7 11.65 12.69 12.91
C GLU A 7 10.95 14.05 12.80
N GLU A 8 11.05 14.88 13.84
CA GLU A 8 10.56 16.25 13.82
C GLU A 8 11.25 17.08 12.71
N LYS A 9 12.53 16.81 12.42
CA LYS A 9 13.28 17.52 11.38
C LYS A 9 13.88 16.54 10.37
N PRO A 10 13.17 16.25 9.27
CA PRO A 10 13.72 15.51 8.14
C PRO A 10 14.98 16.17 7.58
N LEU A 11 15.90 15.37 7.08
CA LEU A 11 17.12 15.86 6.42
C LEU A 11 16.79 16.30 4.99
N LEU A 12 17.15 17.53 4.62
CA LEU A 12 17.15 17.97 3.22
C LEU A 12 18.51 17.62 2.60
N ASP A 13 18.53 16.87 1.51
CA ASP A 13 19.75 16.39 0.87
C ASP A 13 19.66 16.39 -0.67
N VAL A 14 20.80 16.56 -1.33
CA VAL A 14 20.94 16.64 -2.80
C VAL A 14 21.94 15.57 -3.24
N GLN A 15 21.49 14.61 -4.05
CA GLN A 15 22.36 13.57 -4.59
C GLN A 15 21.97 13.21 -6.03
N HIS A 16 22.91 12.57 -6.73
CA HIS A 16 22.73 12.12 -8.10
C HIS A 16 21.46 11.27 -8.32
N LEU A 17 20.70 11.63 -9.36
CA LEU A 17 19.58 10.84 -9.89
C LEU A 17 19.68 10.74 -11.41
N GLY A 18 20.06 9.56 -11.93
CA GLY A 18 20.19 9.35 -13.38
C GLY A 18 18.85 9.29 -14.13
N ILE A 19 17.74 8.98 -13.46
CA ILE A 19 16.41 8.89 -14.08
C ILE A 19 15.97 10.28 -14.56
N GLY A 20 15.78 10.45 -15.87
CA GLY A 20 15.37 11.70 -16.50
C GLY A 20 16.51 12.62 -16.95
N GLY A 21 17.77 12.31 -16.58
CA GLY A 21 18.97 13.01 -17.08
C GLY A 21 19.02 14.51 -16.73
N LYS A 22 18.58 14.88 -15.54
CA LYS A 22 18.59 16.27 -15.03
C LYS A 22 19.65 16.45 -13.95
N ASP A 23 19.79 17.70 -13.49
CA ASP A 23 20.64 18.05 -12.35
C ASP A 23 20.14 17.36 -11.07
N ASP A 24 21.05 17.22 -10.11
CA ASP A 24 20.81 16.52 -8.84
C ASP A 24 19.64 17.17 -8.06
N PRO A 25 18.54 16.44 -7.80
CA PRO A 25 17.38 17.00 -7.13
C PRO A 25 17.52 16.99 -5.61
N ALA A 26 17.03 18.06 -4.97
CA ALA A 26 16.85 18.10 -3.52
C ALA A 26 15.66 17.24 -3.09
N ARG A 27 15.80 16.47 -1.99
CA ARG A 27 14.69 15.75 -1.35
C ARG A 27 14.82 15.67 0.17
N LEU A 28 13.71 15.35 0.82
CA LEU A 28 13.68 15.06 2.26
C LEU A 28 13.94 13.57 2.52
N ILE A 29 14.80 13.29 3.50
CA ILE A 29 15.14 11.97 3.98
C ILE A 29 14.68 11.84 5.44
N PHE A 30 13.90 10.80 5.71
CA PHE A 30 13.32 10.48 7.02
C PHE A 30 12.89 9.00 7.06
N SER A 31 12.53 8.51 8.24
CA SER A 31 11.93 7.19 8.44
C SER A 31 10.45 7.34 8.79
N ALA A 32 9.62 6.41 8.31
CA ALA A 32 8.24 6.31 8.78
C ALA A 32 8.16 5.72 10.20
N PRO A 33 7.22 6.17 11.05
CA PRO A 33 7.10 5.62 12.39
C PRO A 33 6.57 4.18 12.34
N ALA A 34 6.99 3.35 13.29
CA ALA A 34 6.42 2.01 13.47
C ALA A 34 4.95 2.06 13.90
N GLY A 35 4.20 1.01 13.58
CA GLY A 35 2.81 0.83 13.98
C GLY A 35 1.91 0.25 12.87
N PRO A 36 0.64 -0.07 13.19
CA PRO A 36 -0.32 -0.55 12.21
C PRO A 36 -0.52 0.45 11.08
N ALA A 37 -0.60 -0.05 9.85
CA ALA A 37 -0.78 0.75 8.66
C ALA A 37 -1.54 -0.03 7.58
N LEU A 38 -1.96 0.68 6.54
CA LEU A 38 -2.57 0.09 5.35
C LEU A 38 -1.83 0.56 4.11
N ASN A 39 -1.72 -0.34 3.13
CA ASN A 39 -1.42 -0.02 1.75
C ASN A 39 -2.68 -0.20 0.91
N ALA A 40 -3.15 0.86 0.28
CA ALA A 40 -4.33 0.83 -0.59
C ALA A 40 -3.95 1.12 -2.05
N SER A 41 -4.59 0.43 -3.00
CA SER A 41 -4.44 0.63 -4.44
C SER A 41 -5.80 0.60 -5.10
N LEU A 42 -6.16 1.67 -5.81
CA LEU A 42 -7.35 1.70 -6.67
C LEU A 42 -6.94 1.34 -8.10
N ILE A 43 -7.55 0.30 -8.66
CA ILE A 43 -7.18 -0.28 -9.95
C ILE A 43 -8.39 -0.18 -10.89
N ASP A 44 -8.14 0.26 -12.11
CA ASP A 44 -9.11 0.17 -13.21
C ASP A 44 -9.02 -1.22 -13.83
N MET A 45 -10.10 -1.99 -13.76
CA MET A 45 -10.20 -3.34 -14.32
C MET A 45 -10.70 -3.33 -15.77
N GLY A 46 -10.95 -2.14 -16.34
CA GLY A 46 -11.47 -1.91 -17.68
C GLY A 46 -12.96 -1.56 -17.69
N ASP A 47 -13.79 -2.38 -17.06
CA ASP A 47 -15.26 -2.18 -16.96
C ASP A 47 -15.72 -1.71 -15.57
N ARG A 48 -14.83 -1.70 -14.57
CA ARG A 48 -15.12 -1.33 -13.18
C ARG A 48 -13.83 -0.99 -12.43
N PHE A 49 -13.97 -0.43 -11.23
CA PHE A 49 -12.84 -0.21 -10.32
C PHE A 49 -12.79 -1.27 -9.20
N ARG A 50 -11.58 -1.56 -8.74
CA ARG A 50 -11.29 -2.40 -7.57
C ARG A 50 -10.38 -1.64 -6.61
N LEU A 51 -10.81 -1.50 -5.36
CA LEU A 51 -9.98 -1.04 -4.26
C LEU A 51 -9.35 -2.26 -3.56
N LEU A 52 -8.04 -2.39 -3.67
CA LEU A 52 -7.27 -3.43 -2.99
C LEU A 52 -6.59 -2.83 -1.77
N VAL A 53 -6.76 -3.46 -0.61
CA VAL A 53 -6.21 -3.01 0.67
C VAL A 53 -5.40 -4.13 1.29
N ASN A 54 -4.16 -3.87 1.69
CA ASN A 54 -3.36 -4.78 2.50
C ASN A 54 -3.07 -4.16 3.87
N ALA A 55 -3.43 -4.88 4.92
CA ALA A 55 -3.02 -4.59 6.28
C ALA A 55 -1.53 -4.92 6.47
N VAL A 56 -0.78 -3.97 7.01
CA VAL A 56 0.65 -4.09 7.23
C VAL A 56 1.03 -3.51 8.59
N ASP A 57 2.17 -3.93 9.11
CA ASP A 57 2.74 -3.40 10.34
C ASP A 57 4.06 -2.72 10.01
N ALA A 58 4.06 -1.38 10.01
CA ALA A 58 5.27 -0.60 9.85
C ALA A 58 6.22 -0.88 11.03
N ILE A 59 7.50 -1.06 10.74
CA ILE A 59 8.52 -1.40 11.72
C ILE A 59 9.67 -0.41 11.64
N GLU A 60 10.38 -0.29 12.76
CA GLU A 60 11.68 0.34 12.76
C GLU A 60 12.67 -0.49 11.93
N PRO A 61 13.44 0.13 11.02
CA PRO A 61 14.52 -0.56 10.32
C PRO A 61 15.49 -1.19 11.33
N PRO A 62 15.85 -2.48 11.19
CA PRO A 62 16.73 -3.15 12.15
C PRO A 62 18.17 -2.61 12.13
N HIS A 63 18.55 -1.90 11.06
CA HIS A 63 19.86 -1.31 10.87
C HIS A 63 19.73 0.08 10.23
N ALA A 64 20.72 0.94 10.46
CA ALA A 64 20.81 2.23 9.79
C ALA A 64 20.97 2.04 8.27
N LEU A 65 20.40 2.97 7.50
CA LEU A 65 20.43 2.98 6.04
C LEU A 65 21.23 4.18 5.50
N PRO A 66 22.53 4.34 5.85
CA PRO A 66 23.29 5.58 5.63
C PRO A 66 23.56 5.91 4.16
N LYS A 67 23.39 4.93 3.26
CA LYS A 67 23.58 5.09 1.81
C LYS A 67 22.27 5.12 1.03
N LEU A 68 21.12 4.96 1.69
CA LEU A 68 19.83 5.03 1.03
C LEU A 68 19.45 6.51 0.90
N PRO A 69 19.39 7.06 -0.32
CA PRO A 69 19.36 8.51 -0.47
C PRO A 69 17.91 9.04 -0.50
N VAL A 70 16.95 8.28 0.03
CA VAL A 70 15.52 8.60 0.02
C VAL A 70 14.90 8.27 1.37
N ALA A 71 13.79 8.94 1.70
CA ALA A 71 12.95 8.55 2.82
C ALA A 71 12.38 7.14 2.61
N HIS A 72 12.05 6.46 3.71
CA HIS A 72 11.61 5.06 3.66
C HIS A 72 10.57 4.73 4.73
N ALA A 73 9.68 3.81 4.38
CA ALA A 73 8.86 3.04 5.29
C ALA A 73 9.23 1.56 5.13
N VAL A 74 9.37 0.84 6.24
CA VAL A 74 9.62 -0.60 6.25
C VAL A 74 8.47 -1.25 6.99
N TRP A 75 7.92 -2.34 6.46
CA TRP A 75 6.77 -3.00 7.09
C TRP A 75 6.80 -4.51 6.92
N LYS A 76 6.04 -5.20 7.76
CA LYS A 76 5.65 -6.59 7.58
C LYS A 76 4.23 -6.62 6.99
N THR A 77 4.01 -7.42 5.96
CA THR A 77 2.67 -7.59 5.38
C THR A 77 1.91 -8.68 6.11
N GLN A 78 0.62 -8.47 6.36
CA GLN A 78 -0.26 -9.51 6.87
C GLN A 78 -0.82 -10.39 5.73
N PRO A 79 -0.97 -11.71 5.91
CA PRO A 79 -0.51 -12.50 7.07
C PRO A 79 0.99 -12.84 7.01
N SER A 80 1.56 -12.80 5.80
CA SER A 80 2.99 -12.98 5.53
C SER A 80 3.32 -12.38 4.18
N LEU A 81 4.61 -12.15 3.90
CA LEU A 81 5.05 -11.65 2.59
C LEU A 81 4.60 -12.55 1.44
N ALA A 82 4.72 -13.87 1.60
CA ALA A 82 4.36 -14.82 0.55
C ALA A 82 2.86 -14.76 0.20
N VAL A 83 2.00 -14.81 1.22
CA VAL A 83 0.54 -14.78 1.02
C VAL A 83 0.07 -13.41 0.54
N ALA A 84 0.56 -12.32 1.15
CA ALA A 84 0.15 -10.98 0.79
C ALA A 84 0.54 -10.63 -0.65
N ALA A 85 1.77 -10.95 -1.05
CA ALA A 85 2.24 -10.71 -2.40
C ALA A 85 1.47 -11.57 -3.43
N GLU A 86 1.23 -12.86 -3.15
CA GLU A 86 0.43 -13.71 -4.04
C GLU A 86 -0.99 -13.14 -4.20
N ALA A 87 -1.67 -12.83 -3.10
CA ALA A 87 -3.01 -12.25 -3.12
C ALA A 87 -3.04 -10.91 -3.88
N TRP A 88 -2.05 -10.04 -3.65
CA TRP A 88 -1.96 -8.75 -4.32
C TRP A 88 -1.81 -8.88 -5.84
N ILE A 89 -0.93 -9.79 -6.29
CA ILE A 89 -0.71 -10.07 -7.71
C ILE A 89 -1.97 -10.68 -8.33
N LEU A 90 -2.60 -11.66 -7.66
CA LEU A 90 -3.83 -12.29 -8.14
C LEU A 90 -4.99 -11.29 -8.29
N ALA A 91 -5.08 -10.31 -7.39
CA ALA A 91 -6.09 -9.26 -7.44
C ALA A 91 -5.80 -8.18 -8.51
N GLY A 92 -4.61 -8.18 -9.12
CA GLY A 92 -4.18 -7.18 -10.10
C GLY A 92 -3.68 -5.88 -9.46
N GLY A 93 -3.18 -5.93 -8.23
CA GLY A 93 -2.73 -4.77 -7.48
C GLY A 93 -1.60 -3.99 -8.16
N ALA A 94 -1.68 -2.66 -8.13
CA ALA A 94 -0.62 -1.80 -8.66
C ALA A 94 0.63 -1.83 -7.75
N HIS A 95 1.77 -1.41 -8.29
CA HIS A 95 2.99 -1.21 -7.51
C HIS A 95 2.97 0.14 -6.75
N HIS A 96 2.17 1.09 -7.20
CA HIS A 96 1.89 2.32 -6.48
C HIS A 96 0.78 2.10 -5.46
N THR A 97 1.03 2.50 -4.23
CA THR A 97 0.04 2.45 -3.13
C THR A 97 -0.07 3.80 -2.46
N VAL A 98 -1.22 4.01 -1.82
CA VAL A 98 -1.37 5.02 -0.77
C VAL A 98 -1.12 4.32 0.55
N PHE A 99 -0.05 4.72 1.23
CA PHE A 99 0.27 4.27 2.59
C PHE A 99 -0.42 5.17 3.62
N THR A 100 -1.01 4.59 4.66
CA THR A 100 -1.65 5.34 5.74
C THR A 100 -1.53 4.64 7.09
N GLN A 101 -1.28 5.44 8.13
CA GLN A 101 -1.36 5.04 9.54
C GLN A 101 -2.52 5.73 10.27
N SER A 102 -3.27 6.57 9.56
CA SER A 102 -4.37 7.37 10.13
C SER A 102 -5.74 6.82 9.79
N LEU A 103 -5.83 5.97 8.76
CA LEU A 103 -7.08 5.30 8.38
C LEU A 103 -7.00 3.82 8.75
N ASP A 104 -8.14 3.27 9.16
CA ASP A 104 -8.32 1.84 9.34
C ASP A 104 -9.11 1.22 8.18
N ILE A 105 -9.31 -0.09 8.26
CA ILE A 105 -9.98 -0.90 7.24
C ILE A 105 -11.44 -0.45 7.06
N GLU A 106 -12.13 -0.09 8.14
CA GLU A 106 -13.53 0.31 8.11
C GLU A 106 -13.73 1.59 7.32
N HIS A 107 -12.82 2.57 7.45
CA HIS A 107 -12.86 3.78 6.61
C HIS A 107 -12.84 3.44 5.11
N LEU A 108 -11.99 2.50 4.70
CA LEU A 108 -11.87 2.10 3.30
C LEU A 108 -13.04 1.22 2.82
N ARG A 109 -13.63 0.40 3.71
CA ARG A 109 -14.87 -0.32 3.45
C ARG A 109 -16.03 0.63 3.20
N ILE A 110 -16.22 1.61 4.09
CA ILE A 110 -17.25 2.64 3.94
C ILE A 110 -17.06 3.40 2.63
N TYR A 111 -15.83 3.81 2.30
CA TYR A 111 -15.54 4.47 1.04
C TYR A 111 -15.93 3.60 -0.18
N ALA A 112 -15.55 2.33 -0.18
CA ALA A 112 -15.87 1.42 -1.28
C ALA A 112 -17.39 1.23 -1.45
N GLU A 113 -18.13 1.10 -0.34
CA GLU A 113 -19.58 0.99 -0.34
C GLU A 113 -20.27 2.26 -0.86
N MET A 114 -19.82 3.43 -0.40
CA MET A 114 -20.33 4.74 -0.86
C MET A 114 -20.12 4.94 -2.36
N CYS A 115 -18.96 4.52 -2.87
CA CYS A 115 -18.63 4.60 -4.29
C CYS A 115 -19.22 3.44 -5.11
N GLY A 116 -19.75 2.39 -4.48
CA GLY A 116 -20.25 1.20 -5.15
C GLY A 116 -19.17 0.38 -5.88
N ILE A 117 -17.93 0.40 -5.39
CA ILE A 117 -16.78 -0.31 -5.99
C ILE A 117 -16.40 -1.54 -5.18
N GLU A 118 -15.73 -2.52 -5.83
CA GLU A 118 -15.25 -3.70 -5.14
C GLU A 118 -14.13 -3.35 -4.16
N LEU A 119 -14.21 -3.86 -2.92
CA LEU A 119 -13.08 -3.93 -2.01
C LEU A 119 -12.61 -5.38 -1.83
N LEU A 120 -11.31 -5.59 -2.01
CA LEU A 120 -10.62 -6.81 -1.58
C LEU A 120 -9.64 -6.46 -0.46
N LEU A 121 -9.74 -7.19 0.65
CA LEU A 121 -8.89 -7.02 1.83
C LEU A 121 -7.90 -8.18 1.91
N ILE A 122 -6.63 -7.86 2.16
CA ILE A 122 -5.57 -8.80 2.49
C ILE A 122 -5.10 -8.48 3.91
N ASP A 123 -5.31 -9.41 4.83
CA ASP A 123 -5.03 -9.29 6.26
C ASP A 123 -4.63 -10.64 6.88
N ASN A 124 -4.59 -10.71 8.21
CA ASN A 124 -4.22 -11.93 8.94
C ASN A 124 -5.14 -13.15 8.70
N GLU A 125 -6.39 -12.93 8.27
CA GLU A 125 -7.36 -14.01 8.01
C GLU A 125 -7.29 -14.51 6.56
N THR A 126 -6.49 -13.86 5.72
CA THR A 126 -6.45 -14.15 4.29
C THR A 126 -5.87 -15.52 3.99
N ARG A 127 -6.66 -16.34 3.30
CA ARG A 127 -6.24 -17.63 2.74
C ARG A 127 -6.42 -17.60 1.23
N ILE A 128 -5.36 -17.96 0.50
CA ILE A 128 -5.32 -17.87 -0.98
C ILE A 128 -6.51 -18.58 -1.67
N PRO A 129 -6.93 -19.81 -1.29
CA PRO A 129 -8.08 -20.46 -1.94
C PRO A 129 -9.38 -19.66 -1.78
N ASP A 130 -9.60 -19.09 -0.59
CA ASP A 130 -10.81 -18.34 -0.24
C ASP A 130 -10.80 -16.97 -0.94
N PHE A 131 -9.64 -16.31 -0.97
CA PHE A 131 -9.43 -15.07 -1.70
C PHE A 131 -9.65 -15.22 -3.22
N LYS A 132 -9.17 -16.32 -3.82
CA LYS A 132 -9.45 -16.66 -5.23
C LYS A 132 -10.95 -16.87 -5.49
N ASN A 133 -11.66 -17.49 -4.56
CA ASN A 133 -13.12 -17.63 -4.65
C ASN A 133 -13.81 -16.26 -4.59
N GLN A 134 -13.42 -15.41 -3.64
CA GLN A 134 -13.96 -14.05 -3.48
C GLN A 134 -13.80 -13.22 -4.76
N ILE A 135 -12.62 -13.23 -5.39
CA ILE A 135 -12.40 -12.57 -6.68
C ILE A 135 -13.42 -13.04 -7.73
N ARG A 136 -13.62 -14.37 -7.87
CA ARG A 136 -14.53 -14.94 -8.87
C ARG A 136 -15.99 -14.59 -8.60
N TRP A 137 -16.43 -14.64 -7.35
CA TRP A 137 -17.82 -14.32 -6.98
C TRP A 137 -18.11 -12.83 -7.16
N ASN A 138 -17.18 -11.98 -6.72
CA ASN A 138 -17.28 -10.54 -6.87
C ASN A 138 -17.29 -10.12 -8.35
N GLU A 139 -16.47 -10.75 -9.19
CA GLU A 139 -16.43 -10.46 -10.64
C GLU A 139 -17.83 -10.51 -11.25
N VAL A 140 -18.61 -11.54 -10.94
CA VAL A 140 -19.98 -11.68 -11.45
C VAL A 140 -20.90 -10.64 -10.82
N TYR A 141 -20.82 -10.44 -9.50
CA TYR A 141 -21.67 -9.46 -8.80
C TYR A 141 -21.49 -8.04 -9.32
N TYR A 142 -20.25 -7.56 -9.43
CA TYR A 142 -19.95 -6.19 -9.86
C TYR A 142 -20.10 -5.96 -11.36
N LYS A 143 -20.27 -7.02 -12.15
CA LYS A 143 -20.55 -6.91 -13.59
C LYS A 143 -22.04 -6.89 -13.91
N ILE A 144 -22.87 -7.46 -13.04
CA ILE A 144 -24.32 -7.64 -13.28
C ILE A 144 -25.15 -6.71 -12.42
N CYS A 145 -24.78 -6.52 -11.15
CA CYS A 145 -25.61 -5.84 -10.15
C CYS A 145 -25.21 -4.39 -9.88
N ARG A 146 -24.08 -3.95 -10.42
CA ARG A 146 -23.50 -2.61 -10.27
C ARG A 146 -23.05 -2.14 -11.65
#